data_AF-L2FE71-F1
#
_entry.id   AF-L2FE71-F1
#
_cell.length_a   1.000
_cell.length_b   1.000
_cell.length_c   1.000
_cell.angle_alpha   90.00
_cell.angle_beta   90.00
_cell.angle_gamma   90.00
#
_symmetry.space_group_name_H-M   'P 1'
#
loop_
_entity.id
_entity.type
_entity.pdbx_description
1 polymer ?
#
loop_
_entity_poly.entity_id
_entity_poly.type
_entity_poly.pdbx_seq_one_letter_code
_entity_poly.pdbx_strand_id
1 'polypeptide(L)'
;MRRTFRLLAGVKPVRYLEPGTPTGLTGLWTHNSPRSTLLYVYGNTLDKLQAIPESSLYRQSVEALTKHRLALVEATVPPGYEEWEKKAEQIVKEKPEQFRLVSGRVDGSGARTVKLGNRMFVVGKQHEAKDVRLEEWDGEKDEGGTMEGPRTEAERQDHKLLAERKDVNDVAKVQWESEPQLTADQIAELENKIGAGLIEEVIQVAEGELKLVDTMIQAKVWEDLEEKPVEGQWTYFERK
;
A
#
# COMPACT_ATOMS: atom_id res chain seq x y z
N MET A 1 -3.51 -23.07 -50.16
CA MET A 1 -2.72 -21.96 -49.60
C MET A 1 -2.17 -22.37 -48.23
N ARG A 2 -0.86 -22.61 -48.09
CA ARG A 2 -0.24 -22.99 -46.82
C ARG A 2 -0.02 -21.73 -45.98
N ARG A 3 -0.66 -21.65 -44.80
CA ARG A 3 -0.59 -20.49 -43.90
C ARG A 3 0.85 -20.31 -43.37
N THR A 4 1.42 -19.12 -43.60
CA THR A 4 2.74 -18.68 -43.16
C THR A 4 2.72 -18.23 -41.69
N PHE A 5 2.55 -19.17 -40.75
CA PHE A 5 2.68 -18.87 -39.30
C PHE A 5 4.01 -19.33 -38.69
N ARG A 6 4.99 -19.77 -39.51
CA ARG A 6 6.27 -20.33 -39.03
C ARG A 6 7.33 -19.30 -38.60
N LEU A 7 7.07 -18.00 -38.66
CA LEU A 7 8.07 -16.95 -38.36
C LEU A 7 8.01 -16.39 -36.93
N LEU A 8 7.10 -16.85 -36.07
CA LEU A 8 6.96 -16.33 -34.70
C LEU A 8 7.66 -17.17 -33.61
N ALA A 9 8.30 -18.30 -33.97
CA ALA A 9 8.90 -19.21 -32.99
C ALA A 9 10.18 -18.68 -32.30
N GLY A 10 10.77 -17.58 -32.79
CA GLY A 10 12.00 -16.99 -32.24
C GLY A 10 11.80 -15.90 -31.19
N VAL A 11 10.57 -15.41 -30.98
CA VAL A 11 10.29 -14.36 -29.99
C VAL A 11 9.87 -15.02 -28.68
N LYS A 12 10.72 -14.94 -27.65
CA LYS A 12 10.35 -15.35 -26.29
C LYS A 12 9.12 -14.52 -25.89
N PRO A 13 7.96 -15.15 -25.58
CA PRO A 13 6.79 -14.38 -25.20
C PRO A 13 7.08 -13.64 -23.89
N VAL A 14 6.66 -12.38 -23.82
CA VAL A 14 6.73 -11.61 -22.58
C VAL A 14 5.79 -12.29 -21.58
N ARG A 15 6.35 -12.73 -20.46
CA ARG A 15 5.62 -13.42 -19.40
C ARG A 15 5.38 -12.44 -18.25
N TYR A 16 4.15 -12.40 -17.76
CA TYR A 16 3.75 -11.66 -16.56
C TYR A 16 3.38 -12.63 -15.44
N LEU A 17 3.43 -12.18 -14.19
CA LEU A 17 2.95 -12.96 -13.06
C LEU A 17 1.48 -12.61 -12.81
N GLU A 18 0.59 -13.61 -12.93
CA GLU A 18 -0.82 -13.41 -12.66
C GLU A 18 -1.03 -13.16 -11.16
N PRO A 19 -1.74 -12.08 -10.75
CA PRO A 19 -2.00 -11.78 -9.34
C PRO A 19 -2.84 -12.88 -8.68
N GLY A 20 -2.59 -13.18 -7.41
CA GLY A 20 -3.32 -14.21 -6.67
C GLY A 20 -2.91 -15.65 -7.00
N THR A 21 -1.85 -15.84 -7.78
CA THR A 21 -1.25 -17.15 -8.06
C THR A 21 -0.35 -17.56 -6.89
N PRO A 22 -0.29 -18.85 -6.50
CA PRO A 22 0.60 -19.29 -5.43
C PRO A 22 2.07 -19.15 -5.85
N THR A 23 2.91 -18.57 -5.00
CA THR A 23 4.35 -18.37 -5.25
C THR A 23 5.20 -19.61 -4.95
N GLY A 24 4.59 -20.66 -4.41
CA GLY A 24 5.27 -21.86 -3.90
C GLY A 24 5.51 -21.83 -2.39
N LEU A 25 5.31 -20.69 -1.73
CA LEU A 25 5.28 -20.55 -0.28
C LEU A 25 3.83 -20.53 0.22
N THR A 26 3.57 -21.19 1.35
CA THR A 26 2.21 -21.27 1.89
C THR A 26 1.76 -19.92 2.45
N GLY A 27 0.60 -19.44 2.00
CA GLY A 27 0.03 -18.18 2.46
C GLY A 27 0.63 -16.93 1.81
N LEU A 28 1.52 -17.10 0.82
CA LEU A 28 2.10 -16.00 0.04
C LEU A 28 1.61 -16.09 -1.41
N TRP A 29 0.86 -15.06 -1.84
CA TRP A 29 0.27 -14.97 -3.17
C TRP A 29 0.94 -13.85 -3.96
N THR A 30 1.00 -14.02 -5.28
CA THR A 30 1.58 -13.00 -6.17
C THR A 30 0.82 -11.67 -6.07
N HIS A 31 1.58 -10.59 -5.93
CA HIS A 31 1.03 -9.25 -5.79
C HIS A 31 0.70 -8.62 -7.17
N ASN A 32 -0.32 -7.75 -7.24
CA ASN A 32 -0.73 -7.11 -8.51
C ASN A 32 0.27 -6.05 -9.04
N SER A 33 0.75 -5.16 -8.18
CA SER A 33 1.68 -4.07 -8.51
C SER A 33 2.77 -3.92 -7.44
N PRO A 34 3.68 -4.90 -7.31
CA PRO A 34 4.66 -4.95 -6.21
C PRO A 34 5.58 -3.72 -6.14
N ARG A 35 5.89 -3.12 -7.29
CA ARG A 35 6.72 -1.91 -7.39
C ARG A 35 6.10 -0.72 -6.68
N SER A 36 4.87 -0.32 -7.05
CA SER A 36 4.13 0.76 -6.38
C SER A 36 4.03 0.56 -4.87
N THR A 37 3.76 -0.66 -4.42
CA THR A 37 3.67 -1.01 -2.99
C THR A 37 5.00 -0.79 -2.28
N LEU A 38 6.11 -1.30 -2.83
CA LEU A 38 7.44 -1.10 -2.26
C LEU A 38 7.84 0.38 -2.23
N LEU A 39 7.56 1.15 -3.29
CA LEU A 39 7.84 2.59 -3.31
C LEU A 39 7.05 3.33 -2.23
N TYR A 40 5.78 2.98 -2.04
CA TYR A 40 4.95 3.57 -1.00
C TYR A 40 5.44 3.19 0.40
N VAL A 41 5.68 1.90 0.67
CA VAL A 41 6.13 1.42 1.98
C VAL A 41 7.50 2.01 2.32
N TYR A 42 8.47 1.98 1.40
CA TYR A 42 9.79 2.57 1.65
C TYR A 42 9.75 4.09 1.85
N GLY A 43 8.96 4.81 1.03
CA GLY A 43 8.76 6.25 1.23
C GLY A 43 8.18 6.57 2.61
N ASN A 44 7.17 5.80 3.02
CA ASN A 44 6.55 5.96 4.34
C ASN A 44 7.50 5.59 5.49
N THR A 45 8.33 4.55 5.33
CA THR A 45 9.37 4.23 6.32
C THR A 45 10.37 5.38 6.48
N LEU A 46 10.85 5.95 5.36
CA LEU A 46 11.80 7.07 5.40
C LEU A 46 11.19 8.32 6.06
N ASP A 47 9.91 8.61 5.80
CA ASP A 47 9.22 9.73 6.45
C ASP A 47 9.04 9.50 7.95
N LYS A 48 8.68 8.29 8.38
CA LYS A 48 8.58 7.95 9.81
C LYS A 48 9.92 7.98 10.55
N LEU A 49 11.00 7.55 9.89
CA LEU A 49 12.34 7.56 10.47
C LEU A 49 12.84 8.98 10.83
N GLN A 50 12.27 10.03 10.23
CA GLN A 50 12.60 11.42 10.57
C GLN A 50 12.29 11.76 12.05
N ALA A 51 11.37 11.02 12.69
CA ALA A 51 11.06 11.19 14.11
C ALA A 51 12.18 10.70 15.06
N ILE A 52 13.06 9.83 14.57
CA ILE A 52 14.18 9.25 15.33
C ILE A 52 15.42 10.16 15.15
N PRO A 53 16.28 10.39 16.15
CA PRO A 53 17.49 11.20 15.98
C PRO A 53 18.49 10.59 14.98
N GLU A 54 19.19 11.44 14.23
CA GLU A 54 20.21 11.06 13.21
C GLU A 54 21.43 10.34 13.81
N SER A 55 21.70 10.54 15.10
CA SER A 55 22.78 9.85 15.82
C SER A 55 22.48 8.37 16.08
N SER A 56 21.21 7.95 16.00
CA SER A 56 20.85 6.57 16.28
C SER A 56 21.36 5.62 15.18
N LEU A 57 22.04 4.55 15.61
CA LEU A 57 22.54 3.52 14.69
C LEU A 57 21.39 2.82 13.94
N TYR A 58 20.23 2.67 14.58
CA TYR A 58 19.04 2.10 13.97
C TYR A 58 18.55 2.96 12.79
N ARG A 59 18.40 4.29 12.96
CA ARG A 59 18.02 5.17 11.84
C ARG A 59 19.01 5.09 10.70
N GLN A 60 20.31 5.15 10.99
CA GLN A 60 21.37 5.12 9.98
C GLN A 60 21.34 3.82 9.16
N SER A 61 21.19 2.67 9.82
CA SER A 61 21.18 1.37 9.14
C SER A 61 19.93 1.17 8.29
N VAL A 62 18.75 1.53 8.82
CA VAL A 62 17.48 1.38 8.10
C VAL A 62 17.41 2.38 6.94
N GLU A 63 17.86 3.63 7.12
CA GLU A 63 17.93 4.60 6.01
C GLU A 63 18.85 4.12 4.89
N ALA A 64 20.03 3.59 5.21
CA ALA A 64 20.96 3.09 4.20
C ALA A 64 20.36 1.92 3.41
N LEU A 65 19.75 0.96 4.12
CA LEU A 65 19.13 -0.21 3.50
C LEU A 65 17.92 0.17 2.64
N THR A 66 17.01 0.99 3.19
CA THR A 66 15.79 1.42 2.48
C THR A 66 16.12 2.28 1.26
N LYS A 67 17.05 3.24 1.35
CA LYS A 67 17.50 4.03 0.19
C LYS A 67 18.12 3.16 -0.89
N HIS A 68 18.95 2.18 -0.52
CA HIS A 68 19.53 1.24 -1.47
C HIS A 68 18.46 0.42 -2.20
N ARG A 69 17.51 -0.18 -1.46
CA ARG A 69 16.42 -0.97 -2.07
C ARG A 69 15.48 -0.10 -2.91
N LEU A 70 15.16 1.09 -2.43
CA LEU A 70 14.33 2.05 -3.15
C LEU A 70 14.98 2.44 -4.49
N ALA A 71 16.29 2.70 -4.53
CA ALA A 71 17.01 2.98 -5.79
C ALA A 71 16.91 1.83 -6.80
N LEU A 72 16.98 0.57 -6.34
CA LEU A 72 16.82 -0.60 -7.20
C LEU A 72 15.41 -0.70 -7.79
N VAL A 73 14.37 -0.49 -6.96
CA VAL A 73 12.95 -0.55 -7.37
C VAL A 73 12.59 0.61 -8.32
N GLU A 74 13.20 1.78 -8.12
CA GLU A 74 13.03 2.93 -9.01
C GLU A 74 13.59 2.66 -10.41
N ALA A 75 14.78 2.04 -10.48
CA ALA A 75 15.44 1.72 -11.73
C ALA A 75 14.66 0.73 -12.61
N THR A 76 13.82 -0.12 -12.03
CA THR A 76 13.00 -1.10 -12.77
C THR A 76 11.64 -0.52 -13.14
N VAL A 77 11.48 -0.02 -14.37
CA VAL A 77 10.21 0.53 -14.88
C VAL A 77 9.47 -0.53 -15.73
N PRO A 78 8.16 -0.76 -15.50
CA PRO A 78 7.38 -1.66 -16.34
C PRO A 78 7.11 -1.06 -17.73
N PRO A 79 6.92 -1.91 -18.76
CA PRO A 79 6.51 -1.44 -20.07
C PRO A 79 5.11 -0.79 -19.98
N GLY A 80 4.93 0.37 -20.63
CA GLY A 80 3.65 1.10 -20.62
C GLY A 80 3.40 2.00 -19.40
N TYR A 81 4.39 2.14 -18.50
CA TYR A 81 4.29 3.00 -17.32
C TYR A 81 3.95 4.46 -17.67
N GLU A 82 4.60 5.05 -18.68
CA GLU A 82 4.37 6.46 -19.06
C GLU A 82 2.95 6.75 -19.55
N GLU A 83 2.35 5.78 -20.26
CA GLU A 83 0.97 5.91 -20.74
C GLU A 83 -0.01 5.83 -19.57
N TRP A 84 0.23 4.90 -18.65
CA TRP A 84 -0.54 4.76 -17.42
C TRP A 84 -0.43 6.01 -16.54
N GLU A 85 0.76 6.57 -16.35
CA GLU A 85 0.99 7.77 -15.55
C GLU A 85 0.21 8.97 -16.10
N LYS A 86 0.22 9.17 -17.43
CA LYS A 86 -0.58 10.23 -18.08
C LYS A 86 -2.09 10.04 -17.84
N LYS A 87 -2.59 8.81 -17.92
CA LYS A 87 -4.01 8.50 -17.65
C LYS A 87 -4.34 8.74 -16.18
N ALA A 88 -3.50 8.27 -15.27
CA ALA A 88 -3.65 8.45 -13.83
C ALA A 88 -3.69 9.95 -13.47
N GLU A 89 -2.80 10.76 -14.05
CA GLU A 89 -2.82 12.21 -13.87
C GLU A 89 -4.11 12.85 -14.40
N GLN A 90 -4.59 12.43 -15.57
CA GLN A 90 -5.85 12.94 -16.13
C GLN A 90 -7.02 12.63 -15.19
N ILE A 91 -7.11 11.40 -14.69
CA ILE A 91 -8.16 10.98 -13.76
C ILE A 91 -8.12 11.83 -12.47
N VAL A 92 -6.94 12.05 -11.89
CA VAL A 92 -6.79 12.88 -10.68
C VAL A 92 -7.14 14.35 -10.95
N LYS A 93 -6.80 14.88 -12.12
CA LYS A 93 -7.12 16.26 -12.54
C LYS A 93 -8.62 16.45 -12.79
N GLU A 94 -9.29 15.47 -13.38
CA GLU A 94 -10.73 15.51 -13.66
C GLU A 94 -11.57 15.46 -12.38
N LYS A 95 -11.14 14.66 -11.39
CA LYS A 95 -11.92 14.39 -10.18
C LYS A 95 -11.11 14.60 -8.89
N PRO A 96 -10.57 15.81 -8.63
CA PRO A 96 -9.72 16.05 -7.47
C PRO A 96 -10.47 15.84 -6.15
N GLU A 97 -11.77 16.13 -6.12
CA GLU A 97 -12.58 15.97 -4.91
C GLU A 97 -12.67 14.52 -4.44
N GLN A 98 -12.55 13.52 -5.33
CA GLN A 98 -12.65 12.11 -4.96
C GLN A 98 -11.39 11.58 -4.25
N PHE A 99 -10.23 12.19 -4.52
CA PHE A 99 -8.93 11.77 -4.01
C PHE A 99 -8.44 12.54 -2.77
N ARG A 100 -9.21 13.55 -2.33
CA ARG A 100 -8.88 14.36 -1.15
C ARG A 100 -9.26 13.65 0.16
N LEU A 101 -8.39 13.82 1.16
CA LEU A 101 -8.50 13.35 2.55
C LEU A 101 -9.62 14.07 3.34
N VAL A 102 -10.86 14.11 2.85
CA VAL A 102 -11.96 14.65 3.67
C VAL A 102 -12.49 13.53 4.55
N SER A 103 -12.26 13.65 5.86
CA SER A 103 -12.63 12.72 6.94
C SER A 103 -14.14 12.58 7.18
N GLY A 104 -14.97 12.67 6.13
CA GLY A 104 -16.43 12.67 6.23
C GLY A 104 -17.16 12.02 5.07
N ARG A 105 -16.49 11.32 4.14
CA ARG A 105 -17.20 10.52 3.14
C ARG A 105 -17.68 9.21 3.74
N VAL A 106 -19.01 9.03 3.70
CA VAL A 106 -19.73 7.81 4.12
C VAL A 106 -19.53 6.66 3.12
N ASP A 107 -19.03 6.95 1.91
CA ASP A 107 -18.97 6.01 0.79
C ASP A 107 -17.99 4.83 0.96
N GLY A 108 -17.21 4.78 2.06
CA GLY A 108 -16.33 3.65 2.44
C GLY A 108 -15.20 3.31 1.45
N SER A 109 -15.15 3.99 0.32
CA SER A 109 -14.37 3.68 -0.89
C SER A 109 -13.40 4.81 -1.27
N GLY A 110 -13.16 5.75 -0.35
CA GLY A 110 -12.30 6.90 -0.59
C GLY A 110 -10.84 6.50 -0.74
N ALA A 111 -10.33 6.50 -1.97
CA ALA A 111 -8.90 6.51 -2.20
C ALA A 111 -8.32 7.84 -1.66
N ARG A 112 -7.30 7.76 -0.82
CA ARG A 112 -6.62 8.93 -0.27
C ARG A 112 -5.33 9.21 -1.02
N THR A 113 -5.07 10.49 -1.28
CA THR A 113 -3.75 10.91 -1.77
C THR A 113 -2.78 11.11 -0.62
N VAL A 114 -1.61 10.48 -0.70
CA VAL A 114 -0.50 10.65 0.24
C VAL A 114 0.69 11.18 -0.55
N LYS A 115 1.21 12.34 -0.12
CA LYS A 115 2.43 12.90 -0.70
C LYS A 115 3.63 12.41 0.11
N LEU A 116 4.55 11.69 -0.51
CA LEU A 116 5.81 11.25 0.08
C LEU A 116 6.94 11.86 -0.75
N GLY A 117 7.64 12.86 -0.18
CA GLY A 117 8.63 13.65 -0.91
C GLY A 117 8.06 14.32 -2.18
N ASN A 118 8.61 13.97 -3.35
CA ASN A 118 8.17 14.50 -4.65
C ASN A 118 7.11 13.62 -5.35
N ARG A 119 6.69 12.51 -4.75
CA ARG A 119 5.72 11.57 -5.33
C ARG A 119 4.36 11.68 -4.67
N MET A 120 3.33 11.50 -5.48
CA MET A 120 1.94 11.42 -5.04
C MET A 120 1.49 9.96 -5.18
N PHE A 121 1.04 9.37 -4.09
CA PHE A 121 0.48 8.02 -4.06
C PHE A 121 -1.03 8.09 -3.86
N VAL A 122 -1.77 7.28 -4.59
CA VAL A 122 -3.21 7.07 -4.39
C VAL A 122 -3.36 5.75 -3.64
N VAL A 123 -3.77 5.82 -2.38
CA VAL A 123 -3.96 4.65 -1.51
C VAL A 123 -5.45 4.44 -1.34
N GLY A 124 -5.98 3.36 -1.90
CA GLY A 124 -7.38 2.99 -1.77
C GLY A 124 -7.54 1.50 -1.55
N LYS A 125 -8.70 1.10 -1.02
CA LYS A 125 -9.07 -0.32 -1.02
C LYS A 125 -9.52 -0.68 -2.42
N GLN A 126 -8.88 -1.69 -3.02
CA GLN A 126 -9.38 -2.28 -4.24
C GLN A 126 -10.64 -3.07 -3.91
N HIS A 127 -11.79 -2.64 -4.44
CA HIS A 127 -13.01 -3.40 -4.35
C HIS A 127 -13.00 -4.46 -5.44
N GLU A 128 -13.06 -5.72 -5.05
CA GLU A 128 -13.34 -6.80 -6.00
C GLU A 128 -14.76 -6.64 -6.54
N ALA A 129 -14.95 -6.90 -7.83
CA ALA A 129 -16.27 -6.95 -8.41
C ALA A 129 -17.00 -8.18 -7.86
N LYS A 130 -17.74 -7.99 -6.76
CA LYS A 130 -18.63 -9.02 -6.22
C LYS A 130 -19.80 -9.20 -7.18
N ASP A 131 -20.20 -10.45 -7.40
CA ASP A 131 -21.44 -10.75 -8.10
C ASP A 131 -22.59 -10.28 -7.21
N VAL A 132 -23.44 -9.40 -7.73
CA VAL A 132 -24.61 -8.85 -7.02
C VAL A 132 -25.51 -9.98 -6.49
N ARG A 133 -25.52 -11.15 -7.13
CA ARG A 133 -26.29 -12.32 -6.68
C ARG A 133 -25.78 -12.93 -5.38
N LEU A 134 -24.51 -12.70 -5.04
CA LEU A 134 -23.87 -13.20 -3.82
C LEU A 134 -23.83 -12.13 -2.72
N GLU A 135 -24.19 -10.88 -3.03
CA GLU A 135 -24.34 -9.84 -2.02
C GLU A 135 -25.68 -10.04 -1.29
N GLU A 136 -25.60 -10.70 -0.14
CA GLU A 136 -26.73 -10.82 0.77
C GLU A 136 -27.01 -9.45 1.40
N TRP A 137 -28.29 -9.10 1.52
CA TRP A 137 -28.69 -7.91 2.26
C TRP A 137 -28.52 -8.19 3.75
N ASP A 138 -27.54 -7.55 4.39
CA ASP A 138 -27.21 -7.71 5.82
C ASP A 138 -28.27 -7.12 6.78
N GLY A 139 -29.44 -6.73 6.27
CA GLY A 139 -30.47 -6.03 7.01
C GLY A 139 -30.20 -4.53 7.16
N GLU A 140 -31.23 -3.77 7.51
CA GLU A 140 -31.06 -2.40 7.97
C GLU A 140 -30.48 -2.42 9.39
N LYS A 141 -29.50 -1.57 9.66
CA LYS A 141 -28.94 -1.43 11.00
C LYS A 141 -30.03 -0.87 11.91
N ASP A 142 -30.32 -1.54 13.02
CA ASP A 142 -31.27 -1.04 14.01
C ASP A 142 -30.71 0.25 14.65
N GLU A 143 -31.18 1.40 14.19
CA GLU A 143 -30.86 2.72 14.74
C GLU A 143 -31.73 3.07 15.96
N GLY A 144 -32.58 2.13 16.41
CA GLY A 144 -33.54 2.32 17.48
C GLY A 144 -34.83 3.02 17.04
N GLY A 145 -35.79 3.15 17.95
CA GLY A 145 -37.05 3.84 17.69
C GLY A 145 -36.83 5.34 17.53
N THR A 146 -36.97 5.85 16.31
CA THR A 146 -36.95 7.30 16.05
C THR A 146 -38.30 7.91 16.42
N MET A 147 -38.27 9.10 17.04
CA MET A 147 -39.47 9.86 17.37
C MET A 147 -39.90 10.66 16.13
N GLU A 148 -41.20 10.77 15.86
CA GLU A 148 -41.68 11.40 14.62
C GLU A 148 -41.38 12.92 14.57
N GLY A 149 -40.62 13.34 13.56
CA GLY A 149 -40.43 14.74 13.15
C GLY A 149 -39.29 15.53 13.83
N PRO A 150 -38.75 16.57 13.16
CA PRO A 150 -37.63 17.36 13.68
C PRO A 150 -38.10 18.41 14.69
N ARG A 151 -37.61 18.32 15.92
CA ARG A 151 -37.94 19.23 17.03
C ARG A 151 -36.85 20.27 17.26
N THR A 152 -35.58 19.90 17.09
CA THR A 152 -34.44 20.79 17.28
C THR A 152 -33.95 21.42 15.97
N GLU A 153 -33.24 22.55 16.07
CA GLU A 153 -32.60 23.16 14.89
C GLU A 153 -31.51 22.25 14.30
N ALA A 154 -30.79 21.51 15.16
CA ALA A 154 -29.81 20.52 14.74
C ALA A 154 -30.43 19.39 13.91
N GLU A 155 -31.53 18.79 14.39
CA GLU A 155 -32.28 17.76 13.64
C GLU A 155 -32.79 18.29 12.30
N ARG A 156 -33.21 19.56 12.25
CA ARG A 156 -33.69 20.19 11.01
C ARG A 156 -32.55 20.40 10.00
N GLN A 157 -31.34 20.72 10.46
CA GLN A 157 -30.15 20.79 9.61
C GLN A 157 -29.76 19.39 9.10
N ASP A 158 -29.82 18.36 9.93
CA ASP A 158 -29.55 16.98 9.52
C ASP A 158 -30.55 16.49 8.47
N HIS A 159 -31.84 16.79 8.64
CA HIS A 159 -32.85 16.50 7.61
C HIS A 159 -32.59 17.24 6.29
N LYS A 160 -32.12 18.49 6.35
CA LYS A 160 -31.70 19.23 5.16
C LYS A 160 -30.50 18.55 4.48
N LEU A 161 -29.52 18.10 5.27
CA LEU A 161 -28.38 17.33 4.76
C LEU A 161 -28.83 16.02 4.11
N LEU A 162 -29.81 15.30 4.67
CA LEU A 162 -30.36 14.08 4.05
C LEU A 162 -30.98 14.37 2.68
N ALA A 163 -31.70 15.49 2.53
CA ALA A 163 -32.28 15.89 1.24
C ALA A 163 -31.24 16.37 0.21
N GLU A 164 -30.13 16.95 0.66
CA GLU A 164 -29.04 17.43 -0.20
C GLU A 164 -27.96 16.37 -0.46
N ARG A 165 -27.96 15.24 0.28
CA ARG A 165 -27.05 14.11 0.05
C ARG A 165 -27.33 13.53 -1.33
N LYS A 166 -26.27 13.42 -2.14
CA LYS A 166 -26.30 12.63 -3.36
C LYS A 166 -26.30 11.16 -3.00
N ASP A 167 -27.06 10.35 -3.73
CA ASP A 167 -27.01 8.90 -3.58
C ASP A 167 -25.58 8.42 -3.81
N VAL A 168 -25.12 7.51 -2.94
CA VAL A 168 -23.78 6.91 -3.02
C VAL A 168 -23.55 6.24 -4.38
N ASN A 169 -24.62 5.75 -5.01
CA ASN A 169 -24.58 5.13 -6.34
C ASN A 169 -24.48 6.15 -7.49
N ASP A 170 -24.94 7.40 -7.30
CA ASP A 170 -24.89 8.47 -8.30
C ASP A 170 -23.52 9.13 -8.37
N VAL A 171 -22.71 8.98 -7.32
CA VAL A 171 -21.30 9.38 -7.36
C VAL A 171 -20.59 8.41 -8.30
N ALA A 172 -20.24 8.87 -9.51
CA ALA A 172 -19.51 8.09 -10.49
C ALA A 172 -18.25 7.48 -9.85
N LYS A 173 -18.30 6.18 -9.55
CA LYS A 173 -17.19 5.38 -9.04
C LYS A 173 -16.06 5.49 -10.05
N VAL A 174 -14.96 6.16 -9.68
CA VAL A 174 -13.78 6.17 -10.52
C VAL A 174 -13.16 4.78 -10.49
N GLN A 175 -13.10 4.15 -11.65
CA GLN A 175 -12.31 2.94 -11.84
C GLN A 175 -10.84 3.37 -11.86
N TRP A 176 -10.16 3.15 -10.74
CA TRP A 176 -8.72 3.35 -10.65
C TRP A 176 -8.01 2.09 -11.12
N GLU A 177 -7.29 2.18 -12.24
CA GLU A 177 -6.47 1.10 -12.76
C GLU A 177 -5.13 1.02 -12.01
N SER A 178 -4.74 -0.17 -11.56
CA SER A 178 -3.44 -0.40 -10.95
C SER A 178 -2.29 -0.16 -11.93
N GLU A 179 -1.08 0.09 -11.41
CA GLU A 179 0.14 0.18 -12.22
C GLU A 179 0.28 -1.07 -13.12
N PRO A 180 0.75 -0.92 -14.38
CA PRO A 180 1.07 -2.06 -15.22
C PRO A 180 2.10 -2.99 -14.56
N GLN A 181 1.91 -4.29 -14.76
CA GLN A 181 2.76 -5.31 -14.15
C GLN A 181 4.18 -5.31 -14.72
N LEU A 182 5.14 -5.59 -13.85
CA LEU A 182 6.51 -5.91 -14.26
C LEU A 182 6.53 -7.25 -15.02
N THR A 183 7.46 -7.36 -15.96
CA THR A 183 7.69 -8.66 -16.63
C THR A 183 8.36 -9.63 -15.66
N ALA A 184 8.11 -10.93 -15.82
CA ALA A 184 8.71 -11.95 -14.96
C ALA A 184 10.25 -11.92 -15.00
N ASP A 185 10.84 -11.52 -16.13
CA ASP A 185 12.29 -11.37 -16.27
C ASP A 185 12.80 -10.15 -15.46
N GLN A 186 12.08 -9.01 -15.49
CA GLN A 186 12.41 -7.83 -14.67
C GLN A 186 12.29 -8.12 -13.16
N ILE A 187 11.27 -8.88 -12.74
CA ILE A 187 11.08 -9.29 -11.35
C ILE A 187 12.25 -10.16 -10.91
N ALA A 188 12.62 -11.18 -11.70
CA ALA A 188 13.76 -12.05 -11.38
C ALA A 188 15.08 -11.27 -11.30
N GLU A 189 15.31 -10.30 -12.18
CA GLU A 189 16.49 -9.42 -12.09
C GLU A 189 16.48 -8.57 -10.82
N LEU A 190 15.33 -8.04 -10.44
CA LEU A 190 15.16 -7.23 -9.22
C LEU A 190 15.40 -8.06 -7.96
N GLU A 191 14.83 -9.27 -7.89
CA GLU A 191 15.01 -10.22 -6.80
C GLU A 191 16.49 -10.59 -6.61
N ASN A 192 17.20 -10.87 -7.71
CA ASN A 192 18.63 -11.16 -7.68
C ASN A 192 19.47 -9.96 -7.18
N LYS A 193 19.10 -8.73 -7.55
CA LYS A 193 19.80 -7.52 -7.10
C LYS A 193 19.55 -7.23 -5.62
N ILE A 194 18.34 -7.48 -5.12
CA ILE A 194 18.00 -7.28 -3.71
C ILE A 194 18.59 -8.39 -2.84
N GLY A 195 18.60 -9.63 -3.33
CA GLY A 195 19.21 -10.78 -2.66
C GLY A 195 18.49 -11.21 -1.38
N ALA A 196 17.18 -11.02 -1.29
CA ALA A 196 16.39 -11.25 -0.07
C ALA A 196 15.14 -12.12 -0.27
N GLY A 197 15.19 -13.06 -1.22
CA GLY A 197 14.07 -13.94 -1.55
C GLY A 197 13.16 -13.37 -2.64
N LEU A 198 11.90 -13.81 -2.64
CA LEU A 198 10.88 -13.36 -3.59
C LEU A 198 10.44 -11.92 -3.31
N ILE A 199 9.96 -11.23 -4.34
CA ILE A 199 9.51 -9.84 -4.19
C ILE A 199 8.37 -9.68 -3.18
N GLU A 200 7.50 -10.68 -3.05
CA GLU A 200 6.42 -10.70 -2.07
C GLU A 200 6.95 -10.81 -0.62
N GLU A 201 8.02 -11.57 -0.38
CA GLU A 201 8.67 -11.63 0.94
C GLU A 201 9.31 -10.28 1.27
N VAL A 202 9.92 -9.62 0.28
CA VAL A 202 10.50 -8.28 0.44
C VAL A 202 9.43 -7.26 0.85
N ILE A 203 8.22 -7.36 0.31
CA ILE A 203 7.07 -6.53 0.72
C ILE A 203 6.71 -6.81 2.18
N GLN A 204 6.57 -8.08 2.58
CA GLN A 204 6.26 -8.44 3.97
C GLN A 204 7.32 -7.91 4.96
N VAL A 205 8.59 -8.02 4.61
CA VAL A 205 9.69 -7.47 5.40
C VAL A 205 9.60 -5.95 5.48
N ALA A 206 9.29 -5.27 4.38
CA ALA A 206 9.13 -3.82 4.37
C ALA A 206 7.94 -3.34 5.23
N GLU A 207 6.81 -4.05 5.19
CA GLU A 207 5.66 -3.78 6.05
C GLU A 207 5.97 -4.07 7.52
N GLY A 208 6.71 -5.14 7.80
CA GLY A 208 7.23 -5.47 9.12
C GLY A 208 8.13 -4.36 9.66
N GLU A 209 9.05 -3.86 8.84
CA GLU A 209 9.94 -2.74 9.19
C GLU A 209 9.13 -1.47 9.48
N LEU A 210 8.11 -1.17 8.68
CA LEU A 210 7.24 -0.01 8.92
C LEU A 210 6.53 -0.06 10.27
N LYS A 211 6.07 -1.25 10.68
CA LYS A 211 5.50 -1.49 12.01
C LYS A 211 6.57 -1.43 13.10
N LEU A 212 7.76 -1.98 12.83
CA LEU A 212 8.88 -1.96 13.75
C LEU A 212 9.30 -0.53 14.08
N VAL A 213 9.38 0.35 13.07
CA VAL A 213 9.70 1.77 13.27
C VAL A 213 8.71 2.43 14.25
N ASP A 214 7.40 2.15 14.13
CA ASP A 214 6.41 2.67 15.10
C ASP A 214 6.70 2.21 16.53
N THR A 215 7.03 0.92 16.69
CA THR A 215 7.38 0.37 18.02
C THR A 215 8.71 0.92 18.55
N MET A 216 9.70 1.14 17.69
CA MET A 216 11.00 1.70 18.05
C MET A 216 10.88 3.17 18.47
N ILE A 217 9.98 3.93 17.83
CA ILE A 217 9.66 5.30 18.23
C ILE A 217 9.04 5.34 19.62
N GLN A 218 8.13 4.40 19.92
CA GLN A 218 7.51 4.30 21.25
C GLN A 218 8.53 3.86 22.32
N ALA A 219 9.39 2.90 22.00
CA ALA A 219 10.37 2.33 22.91
C ALA A 219 11.64 3.19 23.08
N LYS A 220 11.87 4.18 22.22
CA LYS A 220 13.03 5.10 22.24
C LYS A 220 14.37 4.40 22.45
N VAL A 221 14.62 3.37 21.65
CA VAL A 221 15.77 2.44 21.79
C VAL A 221 17.15 3.11 21.61
N TRP A 222 17.18 4.38 21.22
CA TRP A 222 18.40 5.19 21.09
C TRP A 222 18.81 5.90 22.39
N GLU A 223 18.00 5.83 23.45
CA GLU A 223 18.36 6.34 24.77
C GLU A 223 19.34 5.38 25.48
N ASP A 224 20.01 5.87 26.52
CA ASP A 224 20.90 5.04 27.33
C ASP A 224 20.11 3.93 28.05
N LEU A 225 20.82 2.87 28.42
CA LEU A 225 20.24 1.73 29.13
C LEU A 225 19.47 2.18 30.39
N GLU A 226 18.17 1.88 30.44
CA GLU A 226 17.28 2.24 31.57
C GLU A 226 17.78 1.66 32.90
N GLU A 227 18.21 0.39 32.90
CA GLU A 227 18.70 -0.32 34.07
C GLU A 227 20.07 -0.97 33.80
N LYS A 228 21.10 -0.47 34.48
CA LYS A 228 22.42 -1.10 34.44
C LYS A 228 22.37 -2.46 35.13
N PRO A 229 23.06 -3.48 34.59
CA PRO A 229 23.06 -4.80 35.21
C PRO A 229 23.69 -4.74 36.60
N VAL A 230 23.16 -5.56 37.52
CA VAL A 230 23.76 -5.77 38.84
C VAL A 230 25.14 -6.40 38.68
N GLU A 231 26.09 -6.02 39.53
CA GLU A 231 27.42 -6.61 39.55
C GLU A 231 27.33 -8.14 39.73
N GLY A 232 27.96 -8.90 38.84
CA GLY A 232 27.90 -10.36 38.82
C GLY A 232 26.73 -10.98 38.04
N GLN A 233 25.78 -10.20 37.50
CA GLN A 233 24.66 -10.71 36.69
C GLN A 233 25.14 -11.50 35.46
N TRP A 234 26.23 -11.05 34.84
CA TRP A 234 26.80 -11.63 33.61
C TRP A 234 28.10 -12.42 33.85
N THR A 235 28.46 -12.69 35.11
CA THR A 235 29.59 -13.59 35.43
C THR A 235 29.09 -15.03 35.50
N TYR A 236 29.45 -15.82 34.48
CA TYR A 236 29.11 -17.25 34.43
C TYR A 236 30.19 -18.10 35.09
N PHE A 237 29.96 -19.42 35.15
CA PHE A 237 30.94 -20.37 35.65
C PHE A 237 32.20 -20.40 34.77
N GLU A 238 33.21 -19.63 35.14
CA GLU A 238 34.54 -19.77 34.57
C GLU A 238 35.12 -21.13 34.96
N ARG A 239 35.63 -21.91 33.98
CA ARG A 239 36.43 -23.10 34.30
C ARG A 239 37.76 -22.60 34.89
N LYS A 240 37.93 -22.80 36.21
CA LYS A 240 39.22 -22.66 36.88
C LYS A 240 40.20 -23.73 36.41
#